data_AF-A0A7S0Y6A8-F1
#
_entry.id   AF-A0A7S0Y6A8-F1
#
_cell.length_a   1.000
_cell.length_b   1.000
_cell.length_c   1.000
_cell.angle_alpha   90.00
_cell.angle_beta   90.00
_cell.angle_gamma   90.00
#
_symmetry.space_group_name_H-M   'P 1'
#
loop_
_entity.id
_entity.type
_entity.pdbx_description
1 polymer ?
#
loop_
_entity_poly.entity_id
_entity_poly.type
_entity_poly.pdbx_seq_one_letter_code
_entity_poly.pdbx_strand_id
1 'polypeptide(L)'
;VGAIQLDDGLVQRWAEQPIDRLTITRMLASGENATAEKLVVIAQHVQKELTVRLARRLLDLQTLPYVVVINPNIQRVFALYEKAFATLVNYPKVVNISQDWEFVELVKTLVAEGVEVVPWLAKGVKEASRKVPASQLNLNRFVSDMIMSRISRRVIAEQFIALHEQREGYIGVICREMSPAAAVRRVAPEAQAVCQQAYGVQPPE
;
A
#
# COMPACT_ATOMS: atom_id res chain seq x y z
N VAL A 1 8.83 27.01 7.39
CA VAL A 1 9.70 25.88 6.96
C VAL A 1 9.26 25.55 5.54
N GLY A 2 10.12 25.78 4.54
CA GLY A 2 9.75 25.65 3.13
C GLY A 2 9.44 24.19 2.79
N ALA A 3 8.30 23.94 2.16
CA ALA A 3 7.99 22.63 1.59
C ALA A 3 9.10 22.25 0.60
N ILE A 4 9.65 21.05 0.73
CA ILE A 4 10.60 20.51 -0.23
C ILE A 4 9.88 20.44 -1.57
N GLN A 5 10.38 21.18 -2.56
CA GLN A 5 9.85 21.14 -3.91
C GLN A 5 10.17 19.76 -4.49
N LEU A 6 9.14 19.04 -4.92
CA LEU A 6 9.30 17.75 -5.57
C LEU A 6 10.00 17.97 -6.92
N ASP A 7 11.25 17.53 -7.00
CA ASP A 7 11.95 17.39 -8.27
C ASP A 7 12.21 15.90 -8.58
N ASP A 8 12.42 15.57 -9.85
CA ASP A 8 12.69 14.20 -10.28
C ASP A 8 13.95 13.62 -9.59
N GLY A 9 14.92 14.48 -9.24
CA GLY A 9 16.14 14.10 -8.52
C GLY A 9 15.88 13.57 -7.11
N LEU A 10 14.92 14.15 -6.39
CA LEU A 10 14.51 13.72 -5.06
C LEU A 10 13.82 12.36 -5.10
N VAL A 11 12.90 12.15 -6.05
CA VAL A 11 12.22 10.86 -6.24
C VAL A 11 13.26 9.78 -6.53
N GLN A 12 14.22 10.04 -7.41
CA GLN A 12 15.27 9.10 -7.75
C GLN A 12 16.13 8.72 -6.53
N ARG A 13 16.59 9.70 -5.75
CA ARG A 13 17.39 9.45 -4.53
C ARG A 13 16.66 8.59 -3.50
N TRP A 14 15.35 8.79 -3.33
CA TRP A 14 14.56 7.97 -2.43
C TRP A 14 14.34 6.56 -2.98
N ALA A 15 14.13 6.42 -4.29
CA ALA A 15 13.92 5.13 -4.93
C ALA A 15 15.15 4.21 -4.88
N GLU A 16 16.36 4.79 -4.93
CA GLU A 16 17.64 4.08 -4.86
C GLU A 16 17.94 3.51 -3.46
N GLN A 17 17.29 4.02 -2.41
CA GLN A 17 17.48 3.50 -1.05
C GLN A 17 17.03 2.04 -0.95
N PRO A 18 17.70 1.21 -0.11
CA PRO A 18 17.29 -0.17 0.09
C PRO A 18 15.91 -0.27 0.75
N ILE A 19 15.12 -1.24 0.29
CA ILE A 19 13.87 -1.62 0.94
C ILE A 19 14.15 -2.71 1.96
N ASP A 20 13.64 -2.55 3.16
CA ASP A 20 13.68 -3.59 4.18
C ASP A 20 12.60 -4.66 3.91
N ARG A 21 12.98 -5.92 4.01
CA ARG A 21 12.04 -7.04 3.87
C ARG A 21 11.37 -7.28 5.20
N LEU A 22 10.09 -6.91 5.28
CA LEU A 22 9.26 -7.18 6.43
C LEU A 22 8.79 -8.65 6.42
N THR A 23 9.16 -9.41 7.45
CA THR A 23 8.69 -10.79 7.66
C THR A 23 7.65 -10.82 8.78
N ILE A 24 6.76 -11.81 8.75
CA ILE A 24 5.74 -12.01 9.80
C ILE A 24 6.40 -12.13 11.19
N THR A 25 7.49 -12.89 11.29
CA THR A 25 8.25 -13.04 12.54
C THR A 25 8.74 -11.69 13.08
N ARG A 26 9.25 -10.82 12.20
CA ARG A 26 9.71 -9.48 12.59
C ARG A 26 8.55 -8.57 12.99
N MET A 27 7.41 -8.66 12.30
CA MET A 27 6.19 -7.92 12.65
C MET A 27 5.67 -8.32 14.03
N LEU A 28 5.62 -9.62 14.31
CA LEU A 28 5.24 -10.15 15.63
C LEU A 28 6.19 -9.65 16.71
N ALA A 29 7.50 -9.83 16.53
CA ALA A 29 8.51 -9.40 17.50
C ALA A 29 8.48 -7.88 17.75
N SER A 30 8.16 -7.08 16.73
CA SER A 30 8.03 -5.63 16.87
C SER A 30 6.78 -5.20 17.65
N GLY A 31 5.70 -5.99 17.56
CA GLY A 31 4.44 -5.69 18.22
C GLY A 31 4.29 -6.30 19.62
N GLU A 32 5.06 -7.35 19.94
CA GLU A 32 5.09 -7.92 21.29
C GLU A 32 5.63 -6.89 22.30
N ASN A 33 4.82 -6.59 23.31
CA ASN A 33 5.12 -5.60 24.35
C ASN A 33 5.58 -4.27 23.74
N ALA A 34 4.76 -3.69 22.86
CA ALA A 34 5.00 -2.41 22.21
C ALA A 34 5.03 -1.29 23.27
N THR A 35 6.24 -0.87 23.65
CA THR A 35 6.47 0.30 24.51
C THR A 35 6.41 1.57 23.67
N ALA A 36 6.20 2.72 24.31
CA ALA A 36 6.20 4.02 23.63
C ALA A 36 7.48 4.27 22.81
N GLU A 37 8.64 3.86 23.32
CA GLU A 37 9.92 3.97 22.61
C GLU A 37 9.97 3.08 21.36
N LYS A 38 9.45 1.85 21.46
CA LYS A 38 9.37 0.94 20.30
C LYS A 38 8.43 1.49 19.23
N LEU A 39 7.29 2.06 19.62
CA LEU A 39 6.32 2.65 18.68
C LEU A 39 6.94 3.79 17.87
N VAL A 40 7.69 4.70 18.53
CA VAL A 40 8.44 5.77 17.84
C VAL A 40 9.45 5.21 16.83
N VAL A 41 10.17 4.14 17.18
CA VAL A 41 11.11 3.48 16.25
C VAL A 41 10.37 2.85 15.08
N ILE A 42 9.22 2.23 15.32
CA ILE A 42 8.37 1.65 14.28
C ILE A 42 7.84 2.76 13.36
N ALA A 43 7.40 3.90 13.89
CA ALA A 43 6.95 5.04 13.09
C ALA A 43 8.05 5.58 12.17
N GLN A 44 9.27 5.75 12.68
CA GLN A 44 10.42 6.17 11.85
C GLN A 44 10.69 5.16 10.72
N HIS A 45 10.61 3.86 11.02
CA HIS A 45 10.77 2.81 10.03
C HIS A 45 9.66 2.85 8.97
N VAL A 46 8.40 2.99 9.38
CA VAL A 46 7.22 3.07 8.51
C VAL A 46 7.30 4.31 7.61
N GLN A 47 7.63 5.47 8.18
CA GLN A 47 7.82 6.72 7.43
C GLN A 47 8.85 6.52 6.30
N LYS A 48 10.01 5.94 6.63
CA LYS A 48 11.06 5.66 5.63
C LYS A 48 10.58 4.66 4.58
N GLU A 49 10.05 3.51 5.00
CA GLU A 49 9.66 2.43 4.10
C GLU A 49 8.55 2.84 3.13
N LEU A 50 7.50 3.54 3.62
CA LEU A 50 6.43 4.03 2.76
C LEU A 50 6.94 5.02 1.71
N THR A 51 7.84 5.92 2.12
CA THR A 51 8.46 6.94 1.24
C THR A 51 9.29 6.29 0.14
N VAL A 52 10.20 5.38 0.48
CA VAL A 52 11.04 4.65 -0.50
C VAL A 52 10.18 3.85 -1.47
N ARG A 53 9.17 3.14 -0.96
CA ARG A 53 8.28 2.29 -1.79
C ARG A 53 7.42 3.12 -2.74
N LEU A 54 6.95 4.29 -2.32
CA LEU A 54 6.22 5.23 -3.18
C LEU A 54 7.13 5.80 -4.27
N ALA A 55 8.35 6.23 -3.92
CA ALA A 55 9.32 6.75 -4.87
C ALA A 55 9.60 5.77 -6.02
N ARG A 56 9.81 4.49 -5.71
CA ARG A 56 10.00 3.46 -6.73
C ARG A 56 8.79 3.32 -7.66
N ARG A 57 7.57 3.39 -7.12
CA ARG A 57 6.35 3.32 -7.93
C ARG A 57 6.15 4.56 -8.81
N LEU A 58 6.59 5.74 -8.35
CA LEU A 58 6.63 6.94 -9.19
C LEU A 58 7.57 6.76 -10.38
N LEU A 59 8.78 6.23 -10.16
CA LEU A 59 9.69 5.90 -11.27
C LEU A 59 9.10 4.85 -12.22
N ASP A 60 8.46 3.81 -11.70
CA ASP A 60 7.83 2.78 -12.55
C ASP A 60 6.71 3.38 -13.41
N LEU A 61 5.97 4.37 -12.90
CA LEU A 61 4.94 5.08 -13.66
C LEU A 61 5.55 6.01 -14.72
N GLN A 62 6.66 6.69 -14.41
CA GLN A 62 7.36 7.60 -15.33
C GLN A 62 8.06 6.86 -16.47
N THR A 63 8.48 5.61 -16.25
CA THR A 63 9.17 4.78 -17.25
C THR A 63 8.24 4.04 -18.21
N LEU A 64 6.92 4.16 -18.02
CA LEU A 64 5.94 3.59 -18.94
C LEU A 64 6.00 4.29 -20.30
N PRO A 65 5.64 3.60 -21.40
CA PRO A 65 5.51 4.23 -22.70
C PRO A 65 4.50 5.37 -22.67
N TYR A 66 4.80 6.44 -23.42
CA TYR A 66 4.03 7.68 -23.44
C TYR A 66 2.52 7.45 -23.58
N VAL A 67 2.11 6.56 -24.49
CA VAL A 67 0.69 6.21 -24.74
C VAL A 67 -0.05 5.66 -23.51
N VAL A 68 0.67 5.02 -22.58
CA VAL A 68 0.13 4.54 -21.30
C VAL A 68 0.10 5.68 -20.28
N VAL A 69 1.16 6.48 -20.21
CA VAL A 69 1.32 7.60 -19.27
C VAL A 69 0.24 8.66 -19.48
N ILE A 70 -0.12 8.98 -20.73
CA ILE A 70 -1.17 9.96 -21.03
C ILE A 70 -2.59 9.48 -20.70
N ASN A 71 -2.77 8.23 -20.27
CA ASN A 71 -4.09 7.76 -19.88
C ASN A 71 -4.57 8.50 -18.62
N PRO A 72 -5.79 9.10 -18.61
CA PRO A 72 -6.27 9.88 -17.48
C PRO A 72 -6.31 9.10 -16.15
N ASN A 73 -6.59 7.79 -16.18
CA ASN A 73 -6.60 6.98 -14.97
C ASN A 73 -5.18 6.73 -14.44
N ILE A 74 -4.19 6.54 -15.33
CA ILE A 74 -2.78 6.40 -14.94
C ILE A 74 -2.26 7.72 -14.37
N GLN A 75 -2.62 8.86 -14.96
CA GLN A 75 -2.30 10.18 -14.42
C GLN A 75 -2.92 10.41 -13.03
N ARG A 76 -4.15 9.97 -12.78
CA ARG A 76 -4.76 10.01 -11.44
C ARG A 76 -3.98 9.20 -10.41
N VAL A 77 -3.54 7.99 -10.80
CA VAL A 77 -2.70 7.15 -9.92
C VAL A 77 -1.37 7.84 -9.64
N PHE A 78 -0.73 8.41 -10.67
CA PHE A 78 0.51 9.17 -10.52
C PHE A 78 0.35 10.36 -9.57
N ALA A 79 -0.63 11.23 -9.81
CA ALA A 79 -0.88 12.42 -8.99
C ALA A 79 -1.17 12.07 -7.52
N LEU A 80 -1.90 10.97 -7.27
CA LEU A 80 -2.16 10.51 -5.91
C LEU A 80 -0.88 10.02 -5.22
N TYR A 81 -0.05 9.24 -5.93
CA TYR A 81 1.22 8.75 -5.38
C TYR A 81 2.22 9.88 -5.16
N GLU A 82 2.23 10.87 -6.05
CA GLU A 82 3.05 12.07 -5.93
C GLU A 82 2.64 12.87 -4.69
N LYS A 83 1.34 13.13 -4.51
CA LYS A 83 0.81 13.78 -3.30
C LYS A 83 1.18 13.01 -2.03
N ALA A 84 1.01 11.69 -2.03
CA ALA A 84 1.34 10.85 -0.87
C ALA A 84 2.84 10.88 -0.56
N PHE A 85 3.69 10.81 -1.59
CA PHE A 85 5.14 10.93 -1.45
C PHE A 85 5.55 12.30 -0.92
N ALA A 86 5.02 13.40 -1.50
CA ALA A 86 5.27 14.76 -1.03
C ALA A 86 4.91 14.91 0.45
N THR A 87 3.74 14.38 0.83
CA THR A 87 3.24 14.42 2.20
C THR A 87 4.23 13.73 3.15
N LEU A 88 4.70 12.53 2.82
CA LEU A 88 5.60 11.76 3.68
C LEU A 88 7.02 12.36 3.77
N VAL A 89 7.56 12.86 2.65
CA VAL A 89 8.90 13.47 2.60
C VAL A 89 8.95 14.78 3.38
N ASN A 90 7.87 15.56 3.33
CA ASN A 90 7.76 16.82 4.07
C ASN A 90 7.34 16.63 5.53
N TYR A 91 6.86 15.44 5.91
CA TYR A 91 6.51 15.16 7.29
C TYR A 91 7.78 15.12 8.16
N PRO A 92 7.83 15.83 9.30
CA PRO A 92 9.00 15.83 10.16
C PRO A 92 9.29 14.42 10.68
N LYS A 93 10.56 14.15 11.01
CA LYS A 93 10.93 12.87 11.62
C LYS A 93 10.20 12.72 12.96
N VAL A 94 9.50 11.61 13.15
CA VAL A 94 8.84 11.26 14.42
C VAL A 94 9.91 10.99 15.48
N VAL A 95 9.96 11.76 16.55
CA VAL A 95 10.95 11.62 17.64
C VAL A 95 10.34 11.34 19.01
N ASN A 96 9.03 11.48 19.16
CA ASN A 96 8.34 11.25 20.43
C ASN A 96 6.95 10.65 20.20
N ILE A 97 6.32 10.19 21.29
CA ILE A 97 5.03 9.51 21.24
C ILE A 97 3.87 10.42 20.79
N SER A 98 3.95 11.73 21.04
CA SER A 98 2.91 12.67 20.58
C SER A 98 2.89 12.75 19.05
N GLN A 99 4.07 12.87 18.45
CA GLN A 99 4.23 12.87 16.99
C GLN A 99 3.88 11.52 16.36
N ASP A 100 4.10 10.43 17.08
CA ASP A 100 3.71 9.08 16.64
C ASP A 100 2.19 8.98 16.47
N TRP A 101 1.40 9.46 17.43
CA TRP A 101 -0.06 9.55 17.29
C TRP A 101 -0.52 10.44 16.13
N GLU A 102 0.12 11.60 15.93
CA GLU A 102 -0.16 12.45 14.77
C GLU A 102 0.16 11.73 13.45
N PHE A 103 1.25 10.96 13.42
CA PHE A 103 1.66 10.19 12.26
C PHE A 103 0.71 9.03 11.99
N VAL A 104 0.13 8.39 13.00
CA VAL A 104 -0.94 7.38 12.84
C VAL A 104 -2.11 7.97 12.04
N GLU A 105 -2.59 9.17 12.40
CA GLU A 105 -3.71 9.82 11.70
C GLU A 105 -3.36 10.21 10.25
N LEU A 106 -2.12 10.63 10.02
CA LEU A 106 -1.61 10.85 8.66
C LEU A 106 -1.66 9.55 7.85
N VAL A 107 -1.15 8.44 8.40
CA VAL A 107 -1.10 7.16 7.71
C VAL A 107 -2.51 6.63 7.43
N LYS A 108 -3.46 6.78 8.36
CA LYS A 108 -4.89 6.47 8.13
C LYS A 108 -5.45 7.24 6.94
N THR A 109 -5.16 8.54 6.88
CA THR A 109 -5.58 9.40 5.76
C THR A 109 -5.02 8.89 4.43
N LEU A 110 -3.71 8.60 4.37
CA LEU A 110 -3.07 8.09 3.15
C LEU A 110 -3.63 6.73 2.71
N VAL A 111 -3.96 5.84 3.66
CA VAL A 111 -4.60 4.55 3.36
C VAL A 111 -6.01 4.74 2.78
N ALA A 112 -6.79 5.65 3.35
CA ALA A 112 -8.14 5.96 2.90
C ALA A 112 -8.17 6.60 1.50
N GLU A 113 -7.29 7.58 1.24
CA GLU A 113 -7.15 8.20 -0.08
C GLU A 113 -6.73 7.18 -1.17
N GLY A 114 -6.00 6.13 -0.77
CA GLY A 114 -5.49 5.08 -1.66
C GLY A 114 -6.50 4.04 -2.16
N VAL A 115 -7.79 4.12 -1.79
CA VAL A 115 -8.80 3.09 -2.09
C VAL A 115 -9.01 2.90 -3.59
N GLU A 116 -9.15 3.99 -4.35
CA GLU A 116 -9.51 3.97 -5.78
C GLU A 116 -8.36 3.63 -6.74
N VAL A 117 -7.15 3.43 -6.21
CA VAL A 117 -5.95 3.20 -7.03
C VAL A 117 -6.06 1.96 -7.91
N VAL A 118 -6.57 0.84 -7.36
CA VAL A 118 -6.64 -0.43 -8.12
C VAL A 118 -7.68 -0.34 -9.25
N PRO A 119 -8.91 0.16 -9.03
CA PRO A 119 -9.85 0.43 -10.11
C PRO A 119 -9.29 1.35 -11.20
N TRP A 120 -8.65 2.47 -10.85
CA TRP A 120 -8.06 3.38 -11.83
C TRP A 120 -6.92 2.72 -12.62
N LEU A 121 -6.03 2.00 -11.95
CA LEU A 121 -4.94 1.28 -12.58
C LEU A 121 -5.47 0.24 -13.58
N ALA A 122 -6.43 -0.58 -13.17
CA ALA A 122 -7.03 -1.60 -14.02
C ALA A 122 -7.71 -1.00 -15.25
N LYS A 123 -8.47 0.08 -15.07
CA LYS A 123 -9.13 0.80 -16.17
C LYS A 123 -8.12 1.41 -17.13
N GLY A 124 -7.09 2.09 -16.62
CA GLY A 124 -6.06 2.74 -17.43
C GLY A 124 -5.24 1.75 -18.24
N VAL A 125 -4.84 0.63 -17.63
CA VAL A 125 -4.11 -0.43 -18.32
C VAL A 125 -4.98 -1.10 -19.39
N LYS A 126 -6.26 -1.38 -19.11
CA LYS A 126 -7.20 -1.95 -20.09
C LYS A 126 -7.43 -1.03 -21.29
N GLU A 127 -7.49 0.28 -21.06
CA GLU A 127 -7.63 1.28 -22.13
C GLU A 127 -6.34 1.40 -22.95
N ALA A 128 -5.18 1.35 -22.29
CA ALA A 128 -3.88 1.39 -22.95
C ALA A 128 -3.56 0.13 -23.76
N SER A 129 -3.97 -1.05 -23.28
CA SER A 129 -3.75 -2.33 -23.97
C SER A 129 -4.50 -2.45 -25.31
N ARG A 130 -5.53 -1.62 -25.53
CA ARG A 130 -6.21 -1.52 -26.84
C ARG A 130 -5.40 -0.74 -27.88
N LYS A 131 -4.46 0.09 -27.42
CA LYS A 131 -3.67 1.00 -28.26
C LYS A 131 -2.25 0.51 -28.50
N VAL A 132 -1.79 -0.50 -27.76
CA VAL A 132 -0.43 -1.02 -27.86
C VAL A 132 -0.45 -2.54 -28.00
N PRO A 133 0.26 -3.11 -28.99
CA PRO A 133 0.40 -4.56 -29.12
C PRO A 133 1.01 -5.18 -27.85
N ALA A 134 0.47 -6.32 -27.40
CA ALA A 134 0.94 -7.03 -26.22
C ALA A 134 2.43 -7.44 -26.29
N SER A 135 2.98 -7.60 -27.51
CA SER A 135 4.40 -7.91 -27.75
C SER A 135 5.35 -6.76 -27.42
N GLN A 136 4.87 -5.52 -27.36
CA GLN A 136 5.69 -4.33 -27.12
C GLN A 136 5.68 -3.88 -25.66
N LEU A 137 4.84 -4.50 -24.82
CA LEU A 137 4.52 -3.96 -23.50
C LEU A 137 4.20 -5.09 -22.51
N ASN A 138 5.06 -5.26 -21.50
CA ASN A 138 4.78 -6.17 -20.39
C ASN A 138 3.88 -5.50 -19.33
N LEU A 139 2.68 -5.08 -19.75
CA LEU A 139 1.69 -4.45 -18.86
C LEU A 139 1.27 -5.38 -17.73
N ASN A 140 1.26 -6.70 -17.97
CA ASN A 140 0.95 -7.68 -16.95
C ASN A 140 1.95 -7.64 -15.80
N ARG A 141 3.25 -7.67 -16.10
CA ARG A 141 4.30 -7.54 -15.07
C ARG A 141 4.19 -6.21 -14.33
N PHE A 142 4.01 -5.11 -15.05
CA PHE A 142 3.83 -3.79 -14.43
C PHE A 142 2.64 -3.77 -13.45
N VAL A 143 1.49 -4.30 -13.85
CA VAL A 143 0.29 -4.38 -12.98
C VAL A 143 0.57 -5.25 -11.76
N SER A 144 1.17 -6.42 -11.96
CA SER A 144 1.55 -7.31 -10.85
C SER A 144 2.49 -6.61 -9.86
N ASP A 145 3.50 -5.89 -10.36
CA ASP A 145 4.46 -5.16 -9.53
C ASP A 145 3.78 -3.99 -8.78
N MET A 146 2.87 -3.26 -9.43
CA MET A 146 2.09 -2.18 -8.81
C MET A 146 1.17 -2.70 -7.70
N ILE A 147 0.45 -3.80 -7.97
CA ILE A 147 -0.45 -4.44 -7.00
C ILE A 147 0.35 -4.97 -5.82
N MET A 148 1.45 -5.71 -6.05
CA MET A 148 2.28 -6.25 -4.98
C MET A 148 2.91 -5.17 -4.10
N SER A 149 3.40 -4.09 -4.70
CA SER A 149 3.91 -2.95 -3.93
C SER A 149 2.81 -2.25 -3.13
N ARG A 150 1.58 -2.15 -3.68
CA ARG A 150 0.44 -1.59 -2.92
C ARG A 150 0.07 -2.49 -1.74
N ILE A 151 -0.03 -3.80 -1.94
CA ILE A 151 -0.29 -4.77 -0.86
C ILE A 151 0.77 -4.60 0.23
N SER A 152 2.05 -4.59 -0.14
CA SER A 152 3.13 -4.48 0.84
C SER A 152 3.11 -3.15 1.61
N ARG A 153 2.84 -2.01 0.94
CA ARG A 153 2.66 -0.71 1.61
C ARG A 153 1.46 -0.71 2.56
N ARG A 154 0.33 -1.30 2.16
CA ARG A 154 -0.85 -1.42 3.03
C ARG A 154 -0.58 -2.30 4.24
N VAL A 155 0.10 -3.44 4.08
CA VAL A 155 0.49 -4.29 5.21
C VAL A 155 1.34 -3.52 6.21
N ILE A 156 2.32 -2.74 5.76
CA ILE A 156 3.17 -1.91 6.64
C ILE A 156 2.33 -0.83 7.35
N ALA A 157 1.52 -0.09 6.59
CA ALA A 157 0.70 1.00 7.12
C ALA A 157 -0.37 0.51 8.10
N GLU A 158 -1.11 -0.54 7.74
CA GLU A 158 -2.17 -1.11 8.58
C GLU A 158 -1.60 -1.82 9.80
N GLN A 159 -0.42 -2.47 9.70
CA GLN A 159 0.28 -2.99 10.88
C GLN A 159 0.58 -1.85 11.87
N PHE A 160 1.14 -0.75 11.38
CA PHE A 160 1.45 0.40 12.22
C PHE A 160 0.21 0.98 12.90
N ILE A 161 -0.88 1.18 12.16
CA ILE A 161 -2.15 1.66 12.71
C ILE A 161 -2.67 0.68 13.77
N ALA A 162 -2.74 -0.61 13.45
CA ALA A 162 -3.34 -1.61 14.33
C ALA A 162 -2.54 -1.85 15.63
N LEU A 163 -1.23 -1.56 15.65
CA LEU A 163 -0.44 -1.60 16.88
C LEU A 163 -0.90 -0.58 17.93
N HIS A 164 -1.55 0.50 17.49
CA HIS A 164 -2.10 1.54 18.37
C HIS A 164 -3.53 1.26 18.84
N GLU A 165 -4.26 0.39 18.13
CA GLU A 165 -5.65 0.04 18.45
C GLU A 165 -5.76 -1.13 19.44
N GLN A 166 -4.68 -1.91 19.61
CA GLN A 166 -4.56 -3.03 20.55
C GLN A 166 -5.77 -3.98 20.56
N ARG A 167 -6.01 -4.64 19.42
CA ARG A 167 -7.09 -5.62 19.28
C ARG A 167 -6.76 -6.95 19.97
N GLU A 168 -7.67 -7.43 20.82
CA GLU A 168 -7.55 -8.74 21.48
C GLU A 168 -7.37 -9.88 20.47
N GLY A 169 -6.42 -10.78 20.73
CA GLY A 169 -6.10 -11.92 19.85
C GLY A 169 -5.18 -11.58 18.66
N TYR A 170 -4.79 -10.31 18.50
CA TYR A 170 -3.98 -9.83 17.39
C TYR A 170 -2.70 -9.12 17.87
N ILE A 171 -1.69 -9.12 17.01
CA ILE A 171 -0.51 -8.24 17.11
C ILE A 171 -0.46 -7.40 15.84
N GLY A 172 -0.93 -6.17 15.93
CA GLY A 172 -1.25 -5.35 14.75
C GLY A 172 -2.29 -6.04 13.87
N VAL A 173 -1.98 -6.26 12.59
CA VAL A 173 -2.89 -6.95 11.65
C VAL A 173 -2.80 -8.48 11.72
N ILE A 174 -1.89 -9.04 12.51
CA ILE A 174 -1.64 -10.48 12.55
C ILE A 174 -2.51 -11.13 13.63
N CYS A 175 -3.41 -12.03 13.22
CA CYS A 175 -4.18 -12.88 14.13
C CYS A 175 -3.28 -14.00 14.66
N ARG A 176 -3.13 -14.10 15.99
CA ARG A 176 -2.25 -15.11 16.63
C ARG A 176 -2.80 -16.52 16.51
N GLU A 177 -4.12 -16.65 16.51
CA GLU A 177 -4.85 -17.93 16.52
C GLU A 177 -5.70 -18.06 15.26
N MET A 178 -5.09 -17.81 14.09
CA MET A 178 -5.78 -17.90 12.81
C MET A 178 -6.12 -19.37 12.48
N SER A 179 -7.41 -19.66 12.27
CA SER A 179 -7.86 -20.94 11.73
C SER A 179 -8.18 -20.80 10.24
N PRO A 180 -7.43 -21.48 9.35
CA PRO A 180 -7.73 -21.45 7.91
C PRO A 180 -9.14 -21.94 7.60
N ALA A 181 -9.59 -23.00 8.29
CA ALA A 181 -10.95 -23.53 8.14
C ALA A 181 -12.03 -22.53 8.57
N ALA A 182 -11.79 -21.75 9.62
CA ALA A 182 -12.73 -20.69 10.02
C ALA A 182 -12.72 -19.53 9.02
N ALA A 183 -11.55 -19.13 8.50
CA ALA A 183 -11.44 -18.08 7.51
C ALA A 183 -12.20 -18.41 6.21
N VAL A 184 -12.09 -19.65 5.72
CA VAL A 184 -12.83 -20.13 4.55
C VAL A 184 -14.34 -20.13 4.83
N ARG A 185 -14.77 -20.72 5.94
CA ARG A 185 -16.20 -20.75 6.33
C ARG A 185 -16.81 -19.36 6.46
N ARG A 186 -16.03 -18.36 6.87
CA ARG A 186 -16.49 -16.97 6.97
C ARG A 186 -16.78 -16.33 5.61
N VAL A 187 -15.99 -16.63 4.58
CA VAL A 187 -16.13 -16.00 3.25
C VAL A 187 -16.99 -16.82 2.28
N ALA A 188 -17.19 -18.12 2.56
CA ALA A 188 -17.98 -19.00 1.71
C ALA A 188 -19.42 -18.50 1.45
N PRO A 189 -20.18 -17.98 2.43
CA PRO A 189 -21.53 -17.48 2.19
C PRO A 189 -21.59 -16.29 1.22
N GLU A 190 -20.60 -15.40 1.27
CA GLU A 190 -20.53 -14.25 0.35
C GLU A 190 -20.25 -14.72 -1.09
N ALA A 191 -19.34 -15.69 -1.26
CA ALA A 191 -19.09 -16.29 -2.56
C ALA A 191 -20.31 -17.04 -3.10
N GLN A 192 -21.01 -17.80 -2.25
CA GLN A 192 -22.27 -18.47 -2.60
C GLN A 192 -23.34 -17.48 -3.03
N ALA A 193 -23.51 -16.37 -2.30
CA ALA A 193 -24.46 -15.31 -2.64
C ALA A 193 -24.16 -14.69 -4.02
N VAL A 194 -22.89 -14.43 -4.32
CA VAL A 194 -22.47 -13.94 -5.65
C VAL A 194 -22.78 -14.96 -6.73
N CYS A 195 -22.53 -16.25 -6.50
CA CYS A 195 -22.88 -17.32 -7.45
C CYS A 195 -24.38 -17.42 -7.68
N GLN A 196 -25.18 -17.40 -6.61
CA GLN A 196 -26.64 -17.44 -6.68
C GLN A 196 -27.19 -16.24 -7.46
N GLN A 197 -26.65 -15.05 -7.23
CA GLN A 197 -27.08 -13.84 -7.94
C GLN A 197 -26.71 -13.87 -9.43
N ALA A 198 -25.51 -14.34 -9.77
CA ALA A 198 -25.02 -14.33 -11.14
C ALA A 198 -25.55 -15.49 -12.00
N TYR A 199 -25.78 -16.65 -11.39
CA TYR A 199 -26.05 -17.91 -12.11
C TYR A 199 -27.33 -18.62 -11.66
N GLY A 200 -28.02 -18.14 -10.64
CA GLY A 200 -29.22 -18.78 -10.09
C GLY A 200 -28.96 -20.09 -9.33
N VAL A 201 -27.70 -20.47 -9.15
CA VAL A 201 -27.26 -21.67 -8.44
C VAL A 201 -26.08 -21.35 -7.53
N GLN A 202 -25.93 -22.10 -6.44
CA GLN A 202 -24.79 -21.98 -5.53
C GLN A 202 -24.13 -23.34 -5.27
N PRO A 203 -22.82 -23.37 -5.01
CA PRO A 203 -22.14 -24.58 -4.55
C PRO A 203 -22.72 -25.07 -3.21
N PRO A 204 -22.83 -26.39 -2.99
CA PRO A 204 -23.20 -26.95 -1.70
C PRO A 204 -22.19 -26.57 -0.60
N GLU A 205 -22.63 -26.59 0.66
CA GLU A 205 -21.79 -26.31 1.85
C GLU A 205 -20.65 -27.32 2.05
#